data_AF-A0A978TCV4-F1
#
_entry.id   AF-A0A978TCV4-F1
#
_cell.length_a   1.000
_cell.length_b   1.000
_cell.length_c   1.000
_cell.angle_alpha   90.00
_cell.angle_beta   90.00
_cell.angle_gamma   90.00
#
_symmetry.space_group_name_H-M   'P 1'
#
loop_
_entity.id
_entity.type
_entity.pdbx_description
1 polymer ?
#
loop_
_entity_poly.entity_id
_entity_poly.type
_entity_poly.pdbx_seq_one_letter_code
_entity_poly.pdbx_strand_id
1 'polypeptide(L)'
;MAKGLGGCGAIGAGQGTPDLEARPADQVLPAQPPTYERVTLPRAIVHVVTIPDPVHYPLQVAVSPDLAPVDQLAAQVCPGEGCVIAAMNAGFFDPVNGLTTAYVVKDGVVVADPTHNPRLMDNPNLTAYLEQILNRSEFRRYDCGGSPQYAITAHRQPPPAGCRLVDAVGAGPQLLPLDTSVAEGFIDRTTTP
;
A
#
# COMPACT_ATOMS: atom_id res chain seq x y z
N MET A 1 -80.51 13.59 -27.32
CA MET A 1 -79.76 14.86 -27.28
C MET A 1 -78.53 14.72 -28.19
N ALA A 2 -78.29 15.73 -29.05
CA ALA A 2 -77.05 16.08 -29.81
C ALA A 2 -76.30 14.98 -30.60
N LYS A 3 -76.23 15.06 -31.95
CA LYS A 3 -75.15 15.70 -32.77
C LYS A 3 -73.76 15.07 -32.50
N GLY A 4 -72.91 14.69 -33.45
CA GLY A 4 -72.83 14.90 -34.90
C GLY A 4 -71.41 14.54 -35.38
N LEU A 5 -71.31 14.26 -36.68
CA LEU A 5 -70.17 14.24 -37.60
C LEU A 5 -68.71 14.42 -37.11
N GLY A 6 -67.83 13.56 -37.67
CA GLY A 6 -66.79 14.04 -38.60
C GLY A 6 -65.33 13.89 -38.18
N GLY A 7 -64.49 13.41 -39.10
CA GLY A 7 -63.10 13.85 -39.24
C GLY A 7 -62.03 12.76 -39.35
N CYS A 8 -61.58 12.47 -40.57
CA CYS A 8 -60.24 11.95 -40.83
C CYS A 8 -59.18 13.03 -40.54
N GLY A 9 -58.05 12.63 -39.97
CA GLY A 9 -56.83 13.42 -39.89
C GLY A 9 -55.63 12.53 -39.58
N ALA A 10 -54.76 12.33 -40.58
CA ALA A 10 -53.44 11.76 -40.40
C ALA A 10 -52.42 12.86 -40.06
N ILE A 11 -51.20 12.42 -39.70
CA ILE A 11 -49.90 13.13 -39.68
C ILE A 11 -49.36 13.38 -38.27
N GLY A 12 -48.17 12.80 -38.01
CA GLY A 12 -47.33 13.10 -36.85
C GLY A 12 -46.27 12.04 -36.60
N ALA A 13 -45.33 11.89 -37.53
CA ALA A 13 -44.08 11.16 -37.30
C ALA A 13 -43.21 11.91 -36.28
N GLY A 14 -42.49 11.15 -35.44
CA GLY A 14 -41.42 11.64 -34.56
C GLY A 14 -41.82 11.67 -33.08
N GLN A 15 -40.99 11.31 -32.12
CA GLN A 15 -39.56 11.02 -32.15
C GLN A 15 -39.21 10.12 -30.95
N GLY A 16 -38.25 9.23 -31.18
CA GLY A 16 -37.23 8.77 -30.24
C GLY A 16 -37.65 8.49 -28.80
N THR A 17 -37.73 7.22 -28.45
CA THR A 17 -37.18 6.76 -27.18
C THR A 17 -35.81 7.39 -26.97
N PRO A 18 -35.52 8.04 -25.83
CA PRO A 18 -34.15 8.43 -25.52
C PRO A 18 -33.38 7.12 -25.36
N ASP A 19 -32.60 6.78 -26.38
CA ASP A 19 -31.53 5.82 -26.25
C ASP A 19 -30.75 6.21 -24.99
N LEU A 20 -30.68 5.29 -24.03
CA LEU A 20 -29.67 5.36 -22.98
C LEU A 20 -28.34 5.30 -23.72
N GLU A 21 -27.81 6.48 -24.02
CA GLU A 21 -26.51 6.67 -24.61
C GLU A 21 -25.51 5.98 -23.68
N ALA A 22 -25.04 4.82 -24.14
CA ALA A 22 -24.02 4.06 -23.45
C ALA A 22 -22.85 5.02 -23.22
N ARG A 23 -22.55 5.29 -21.94
CA ARG A 23 -21.29 5.93 -21.57
C ARG A 23 -20.19 5.17 -22.29
N PRO A 24 -19.27 5.83 -23.02
CA PRO A 24 -18.12 5.12 -23.57
C PRO A 24 -17.34 4.53 -22.39
N ALA A 25 -17.48 3.22 -22.21
CA ALA A 25 -16.44 2.41 -21.62
C ALA A 25 -15.21 2.54 -22.55
N ASP A 26 -14.02 2.57 -21.98
CA ASP A 26 -12.74 2.62 -22.70
C ASP A 26 -12.18 4.00 -23.08
N GLN A 27 -12.18 4.95 -22.14
CA GLN A 27 -11.05 5.88 -22.09
C GLN A 27 -10.06 5.40 -21.04
N VAL A 28 -9.18 4.48 -21.44
CA VAL A 28 -7.97 4.15 -20.68
C VAL A 28 -7.13 5.41 -20.64
N LEU A 29 -7.07 6.07 -19.49
CA LEU A 29 -6.17 7.23 -19.30
C LEU A 29 -4.73 6.77 -19.53
N PRO A 30 -3.88 7.59 -20.18
CA PRO A 30 -2.49 7.23 -20.39
C PRO A 30 -1.79 7.06 -19.03
N ALA A 31 -0.97 6.02 -18.92
CA ALA A 31 -0.19 5.74 -17.71
C ALA A 31 0.66 6.95 -17.33
N GLN A 32 0.64 7.34 -16.05
CA GLN A 32 1.47 8.43 -15.55
C GLN A 32 2.78 7.86 -15.01
N PRO A 33 3.93 8.17 -15.63
CA PRO A 33 5.19 7.57 -15.23
C PRO A 33 5.64 8.08 -13.84
N PRO A 34 6.37 7.25 -13.07
CA PRO A 34 6.98 7.69 -11.83
C PRO A 34 7.98 8.81 -12.05
N THR A 35 8.09 9.70 -11.08
CA THR A 35 9.03 10.82 -11.11
C THR A 35 10.08 10.67 -10.02
N TYR A 36 11.26 11.20 -10.28
CA TYR A 36 12.37 11.23 -9.33
C TYR A 36 12.83 12.67 -9.13
N GLU A 37 13.00 13.07 -7.88
CA GLU A 37 13.61 14.35 -7.53
C GLU A 37 14.61 14.20 -6.38
N ARG A 38 15.52 15.17 -6.31
CA ARG A 38 16.53 15.28 -5.26
C ARG A 38 16.36 16.59 -4.52
N VAL A 39 15.96 16.53 -3.25
CA VAL A 39 15.81 17.69 -2.37
C VAL A 39 17.08 17.85 -1.55
N THR A 40 17.74 18.99 -1.66
CA THR A 40 18.94 19.30 -0.86
C THR A 40 18.54 20.14 0.34
N LEU A 41 18.80 19.62 1.54
CA LEU A 41 18.59 20.27 2.82
C LEU A 41 19.94 20.68 3.42
N PRO A 42 19.99 21.57 4.42
CA PRO A 42 21.27 22.02 5.02
C PRO A 42 22.17 20.90 5.56
N ARG A 43 21.59 19.74 5.93
CA ARG A 43 22.29 18.60 6.53
C ARG A 43 21.96 17.25 5.90
N ALA A 44 21.24 17.24 4.78
CA ALA A 44 20.81 15.99 4.15
C ALA A 44 20.54 16.19 2.66
N ILE A 45 20.65 15.10 1.91
CA ILE A 45 20.13 14.99 0.56
C ILE A 45 19.02 13.94 0.62
N VAL A 46 17.81 14.34 0.23
CA VAL A 46 16.65 13.47 0.20
C VAL A 46 16.37 13.09 -1.25
N HIS A 47 16.22 11.80 -1.50
CA HIS A 47 15.82 11.25 -2.78
C HIS A 47 14.34 10.88 -2.68
N VAL A 48 13.52 11.43 -3.58
CA VAL A 48 12.07 11.21 -3.59
C VAL A 48 11.69 10.56 -4.90
N VAL A 49 10.98 9.43 -4.82
CA VAL A 49 10.34 8.76 -5.96
C VAL A 49 8.84 8.87 -5.76
N THR A 50 8.15 9.50 -6.71
CA THR A 50 6.68 9.61 -6.69
C THR A 50 6.11 8.64 -7.71
N ILE A 51 5.18 7.80 -7.28
CA ILE A 51 4.46 6.84 -8.13
C ILE A 51 2.99 7.30 -8.21
N PRO A 52 2.61 8.08 -9.24
CA PRO A 52 1.26 8.63 -9.35
C PRO A 52 0.23 7.60 -9.86
N ASP A 53 0.70 6.54 -10.53
CA ASP A 53 -0.13 5.51 -11.13
C ASP A 53 0.25 4.12 -10.60
N PRO A 54 -0.28 3.74 -9.42
CA PRO A 54 0.04 2.45 -8.82
C PRO A 54 -0.52 1.24 -9.57
N VAL A 55 -1.43 1.45 -10.53
CA VAL A 55 -2.00 0.36 -11.35
C VAL A 55 -0.96 -0.12 -12.34
N HIS A 56 -0.29 0.81 -13.02
CA HIS A 56 0.77 0.50 -13.99
C HIS A 56 2.13 0.28 -13.33
N TYR A 57 2.38 0.90 -12.18
CA TYR A 57 3.64 0.82 -11.44
C TYR A 57 3.40 0.36 -10.00
N PRO A 58 2.99 -0.90 -9.78
CA PRO A 58 2.66 -1.37 -8.44
C PRO A 58 3.91 -1.47 -7.56
N LEU A 59 3.77 -1.11 -6.29
CA LEU A 59 4.77 -1.42 -5.27
C LEU A 59 4.57 -2.88 -4.86
N GLN A 60 5.65 -3.54 -4.46
CA GLN A 60 5.61 -4.92 -3.99
C GLN A 60 6.63 -5.12 -2.87
N VAL A 61 6.29 -5.99 -1.93
CA VAL A 61 7.24 -6.41 -0.88
C VAL A 61 8.13 -7.53 -1.41
N ALA A 62 9.43 -7.34 -1.27
CA ALA A 62 10.43 -8.34 -1.57
C ALA A 62 11.10 -8.81 -0.27
N VAL A 63 11.38 -10.11 -0.19
CA VAL A 63 12.07 -10.74 0.95
C VAL A 63 13.20 -11.60 0.44
N SER A 64 14.26 -11.70 1.23
CA SER A 64 15.41 -12.56 0.99
C SER A 64 15.53 -13.54 2.16
N PRO A 65 15.92 -14.81 1.93
CA PRO A 65 16.17 -15.76 3.01
C PRO A 65 17.35 -15.33 3.88
N ASP A 66 18.31 -14.61 3.31
CA ASP A 66 19.53 -14.10 3.96
C ASP A 66 19.66 -12.58 3.79
N LEU A 67 20.62 -11.99 4.49
CA LEU A 67 20.97 -10.57 4.28
C LEU A 67 21.53 -10.36 2.87
N ALA A 68 20.83 -9.56 2.07
CA ALA A 68 21.22 -9.23 0.71
C ALA A 68 21.19 -7.70 0.48
N PRO A 69 22.11 -7.17 -0.35
CA PRO A 69 22.00 -5.82 -0.88
C PRO A 69 20.67 -5.59 -1.63
N VAL A 70 20.12 -4.37 -1.53
CA VAL A 70 18.80 -4.02 -2.10
C VAL A 70 18.78 -4.15 -3.62
N ASP A 71 19.88 -3.84 -4.29
CA ASP A 71 20.05 -3.99 -5.75
C ASP A 71 20.04 -5.46 -6.18
N GLN A 72 20.67 -6.35 -5.40
CA GLN A 72 20.60 -7.79 -5.65
C GLN A 72 19.20 -8.34 -5.45
N LEU A 73 18.50 -7.92 -4.38
CA LEU A 73 17.11 -8.31 -4.15
C LEU A 73 16.19 -7.81 -5.27
N ALA A 74 16.36 -6.55 -5.71
CA ALA A 74 15.60 -6.00 -6.83
C ALA A 74 15.77 -6.81 -8.12
N ALA A 75 17.00 -7.22 -8.45
CA ALA A 75 17.30 -8.03 -9.63
C ALA A 75 16.68 -9.44 -9.58
N GLN A 76 16.48 -10.01 -8.38
CA GLN A 76 15.82 -11.31 -8.21
C GLN A 76 14.31 -11.24 -8.42
N VAL A 77 13.71 -10.11 -8.04
CA VAL A 77 12.25 -9.93 -8.13
C VAL A 77 11.78 -9.83 -9.58
N CYS A 78 12.60 -9.26 -10.46
CA CYS A 78 12.31 -9.27 -11.87
C CYS A 78 13.61 -9.35 -12.71
N PRO A 79 13.81 -10.44 -13.47
CA PRO A 79 14.97 -10.62 -14.33
C PRO A 79 14.76 -9.85 -15.64
N GLY A 80 15.12 -8.57 -15.65
CA GLY A 80 15.08 -7.73 -16.84
C GLY A 80 15.59 -6.33 -16.55
N GLU A 81 16.35 -5.75 -17.47
CA GLU A 81 16.75 -4.35 -17.35
C GLU A 81 15.51 -3.46 -17.39
N GLY A 82 15.41 -2.54 -16.42
CA GLY A 82 14.33 -1.54 -16.36
C GLY A 82 12.99 -2.02 -15.81
N CYS A 83 12.85 -3.28 -15.36
CA CYS A 83 11.57 -3.73 -14.80
C CYS A 83 11.38 -3.39 -13.31
N VAL A 84 12.46 -3.08 -12.58
CA VAL A 84 12.40 -2.41 -11.28
C VAL A 84 12.95 -1.01 -11.45
N ILE A 85 12.09 -0.01 -11.24
CA ILE A 85 12.43 1.42 -11.39
C ILE A 85 13.08 2.02 -10.13
N ALA A 86 12.78 1.46 -8.96
CA ALA A 86 13.26 1.91 -7.66
C ALA A 86 13.09 0.78 -6.65
N ALA A 87 14.03 0.68 -5.71
CA ALA A 87 13.96 -0.22 -4.57
C ALA A 87 14.61 0.45 -3.35
N MET A 88 14.10 0.15 -2.16
CA MET A 88 14.64 0.65 -0.90
C MET A 88 14.54 -0.43 0.17
N ASN A 89 15.38 -0.34 1.20
CA ASN A 89 15.21 -1.17 2.39
C ASN A 89 13.90 -0.79 3.09
N ALA A 90 13.29 -1.76 3.78
CA ALA A 90 12.05 -1.55 4.52
C ALA A 90 12.25 -1.91 6.00
N GLY A 91 11.77 -3.09 6.40
CA GLY A 91 11.70 -3.48 7.80
C GLY A 91 13.02 -3.69 8.52
N PHE A 92 12.93 -3.70 9.84
CA PHE A 92 14.04 -4.03 10.74
C PHE A 92 14.16 -5.55 10.91
N PHE A 93 15.40 -6.01 11.06
CA PHE A 93 15.73 -7.39 11.40
C PHE A 93 16.79 -7.40 12.51
N ASP A 94 16.86 -8.49 13.27
CA ASP A 94 17.91 -8.69 14.25
C ASP A 94 19.21 -9.09 13.53
N PRO A 95 20.30 -8.31 13.65
CA PRO A 95 21.53 -8.57 12.90
C PRO A 95 22.30 -9.82 13.38
N VAL A 96 21.95 -10.39 14.53
CA VAL A 96 22.60 -11.57 15.10
C VAL A 96 22.00 -12.86 14.54
N ASN A 97 20.67 -12.92 14.39
CA ASN A 97 19.98 -14.14 13.94
C ASN A 97 19.23 -13.99 12.60
N GLY A 98 19.20 -12.79 12.01
CA GLY A 98 18.55 -12.50 10.73
C GLY A 98 17.02 -12.47 10.78
N LEU A 99 16.41 -12.71 11.95
CA LEU A 99 14.96 -12.77 12.07
C LEU A 99 14.35 -11.37 12.12
N THR A 100 13.15 -11.23 11.55
CA THR A 100 12.39 -9.98 11.54
C THR A 100 12.05 -9.50 12.96
N THR A 101 11.81 -8.20 13.10
CA THR A 101 11.23 -7.60 14.31
C THR A 101 9.81 -7.05 14.10
N ALA A 102 9.26 -7.21 12.89
CA ALA A 102 7.88 -6.90 12.54
C ALA A 102 7.27 -7.97 11.62
N TYR A 103 5.95 -7.99 11.48
CA TYR A 103 5.31 -8.90 10.53
C TYR A 103 5.63 -8.50 9.09
N VAL A 104 5.77 -9.51 8.23
CA VAL A 104 5.89 -9.34 6.78
C VAL A 104 4.88 -10.24 6.10
N VAL A 105 4.02 -9.64 5.29
CA VAL A 105 3.05 -10.34 4.45
C VAL A 105 3.48 -10.17 3.00
N LYS A 106 3.49 -11.27 2.25
CA LYS A 106 3.74 -11.29 0.81
C LYS A 106 2.73 -12.21 0.16
N ASP A 107 2.08 -11.74 -0.90
CA ASP A 107 1.06 -12.49 -1.65
C ASP A 107 -0.08 -13.04 -0.75
N GLY A 108 -0.41 -12.32 0.31
CA GLY A 108 -1.46 -12.65 1.28
C GLY A 108 -1.02 -13.64 2.37
N VAL A 109 0.24 -14.04 2.42
CA VAL A 109 0.79 -14.99 3.39
C VAL A 109 1.78 -14.29 4.31
N VAL A 110 1.71 -14.57 5.62
CA VAL A 110 2.73 -14.14 6.58
C VAL A 110 4.02 -14.92 6.28
N VAL A 111 5.03 -14.24 5.73
CA VAL A 111 6.32 -14.83 5.36
C VAL A 111 7.39 -14.58 6.43
N ALA A 112 7.17 -13.62 7.33
CA ALA A 112 7.99 -13.43 8.51
C ALA A 112 7.12 -12.97 9.68
N ASP A 113 7.33 -13.59 10.85
CA ASP A 113 6.56 -13.34 12.07
C ASP A 113 7.53 -13.04 13.23
N PRO A 114 7.43 -11.84 13.85
CA PRO A 114 8.32 -11.40 14.91
C PRO A 114 8.20 -12.20 16.20
N THR A 115 7.08 -12.92 16.40
CA THR A 115 6.91 -13.79 17.58
C THR A 115 7.84 -15.00 17.56
N HIS A 116 8.41 -15.34 16.40
CA HIS A 116 9.44 -16.36 16.26
C HIS A 116 10.85 -15.83 16.53
N ASN A 117 11.04 -14.54 16.82
CA ASN A 117 12.34 -13.98 17.15
C ASN A 117 12.57 -13.97 18.67
N PRO A 118 13.33 -14.93 19.24
CA PRO A 118 13.53 -15.01 20.70
C PRO A 118 14.28 -13.80 21.26
N ARG A 119 15.16 -13.18 20.46
CA ARG A 119 15.88 -11.97 20.89
C ARG A 119 14.99 -10.74 21.00
N LEU A 120 13.81 -10.78 20.38
CA LEU A 120 12.74 -9.81 20.59
C LEU A 120 11.83 -10.24 21.75
N MET A 121 11.28 -11.46 21.68
CA MET A 121 10.23 -11.93 22.58
C MET A 121 10.71 -12.17 24.01
N ASP A 122 11.95 -12.64 24.19
CA ASP A 122 12.51 -12.97 25.50
C ASP A 122 13.33 -11.82 26.08
N ASN A 123 13.32 -10.65 25.43
CA ASN A 123 14.07 -9.50 25.91
C ASN A 123 13.35 -8.83 27.08
N PRO A 124 13.93 -8.86 28.31
CA PRO A 124 13.28 -8.31 29.50
C PRO A 124 13.05 -6.79 29.38
N ASN A 125 13.90 -6.09 28.64
CA ASN A 125 13.77 -4.63 28.45
C ASN A 125 12.61 -4.27 27.50
N LEU A 126 12.18 -5.21 26.65
CA LEU A 126 11.10 -4.98 25.69
C LEU A 126 9.76 -5.57 26.14
N THR A 127 9.75 -6.38 27.20
CA THR A 127 8.57 -7.12 27.67
C THR A 127 7.36 -6.21 27.88
N ALA A 128 7.54 -5.04 28.50
CA ALA A 128 6.47 -4.07 28.73
C ALA A 128 5.93 -3.41 27.44
N TYR A 129 6.71 -3.47 26.36
CA TYR A 129 6.40 -2.84 25.07
C TYR A 129 5.95 -3.85 24.00
N LEU A 130 6.00 -5.16 24.28
CA LEU A 130 5.71 -6.19 23.27
C LEU A 130 4.34 -6.02 22.61
N GLU A 131 3.31 -5.62 23.35
CA GLU A 131 1.99 -5.37 22.76
C GLU A 131 2.02 -4.25 21.71
N GLN A 132 2.75 -3.16 22.00
CA GLN A 132 2.92 -2.03 21.06
C GLN A 132 3.76 -2.46 19.87
N ILE A 133 4.87 -3.17 20.12
CA ILE A 133 5.80 -3.64 19.08
C ILE A 133 5.10 -4.55 18.08
N LEU A 134 4.32 -5.52 18.57
CA LEU A 134 3.59 -6.47 17.73
C LEU A 134 2.37 -5.85 17.02
N ASN A 135 2.08 -4.57 17.27
CA ASN A 135 1.01 -3.82 16.61
C ASN A 135 1.51 -2.55 15.91
N ARG A 136 2.81 -2.48 15.59
CA ARG A 136 3.40 -1.37 14.86
C ARG A 136 2.78 -1.16 13.49
N SER A 137 2.95 0.05 12.96
CA SER A 137 2.48 0.43 11.65
C SER A 137 3.24 -0.30 10.55
N GLU A 138 2.50 -0.62 9.50
CA GLU A 138 3.01 -1.33 8.32
C GLU A 138 2.63 -0.53 7.07
N PHE A 139 3.54 -0.50 6.11
CA PHE A 139 3.16 -0.19 4.74
C PHE A 139 2.42 -1.40 4.16
N ARG A 140 1.23 -1.17 3.62
CA ARG A 140 0.35 -2.23 3.12
C ARG A 140 -0.08 -1.97 1.69
N ARG A 141 -0.13 -3.04 0.91
CA ARG A 141 -0.78 -3.12 -0.39
C ARG A 141 -2.00 -4.00 -0.30
N TYR A 142 -3.14 -3.48 -0.74
CA TYR A 142 -4.39 -4.20 -0.86
C TYR A 142 -4.77 -4.39 -2.33
N ASP A 143 -5.52 -5.44 -2.61
CA ASP A 143 -6.25 -5.66 -3.86
C ASP A 143 -7.74 -5.41 -3.59
N CYS A 144 -8.28 -4.36 -4.20
CA CYS A 144 -9.65 -3.90 -4.03
C CYS A 144 -10.42 -4.04 -5.35
N GLY A 145 -10.66 -5.29 -5.76
CA GLY A 145 -11.37 -5.59 -7.02
C GLY A 145 -10.49 -5.36 -8.26
N GLY A 146 -9.22 -5.73 -8.19
CA GLY A 146 -8.26 -5.59 -9.29
C GLY A 146 -7.53 -4.23 -9.32
N SER A 147 -7.86 -3.32 -8.41
CA SER A 147 -7.15 -2.05 -8.24
C SER A 147 -6.29 -2.08 -6.97
N PRO A 148 -4.96 -1.87 -7.07
CA PRO A 148 -4.11 -1.77 -5.90
C PRO A 148 -4.42 -0.51 -5.09
N GLN A 149 -4.52 -0.67 -3.77
CA GLN A 149 -4.64 0.42 -2.80
C GLN A 149 -3.53 0.32 -1.76
N TYR A 150 -3.10 1.45 -1.20
CA TYR A 150 -2.01 1.47 -0.23
C TYR A 150 -2.39 2.22 1.03
N ALA A 151 -1.85 1.79 2.16
CA ALA A 151 -1.97 2.50 3.42
C ALA A 151 -0.74 2.29 4.29
N ILE A 152 -0.54 3.20 5.23
CA ILE A 152 0.27 2.96 6.42
C ILE A 152 -0.71 2.86 7.59
N THR A 153 -0.72 1.73 8.29
CA THR A 153 -1.63 1.51 9.43
C THR A 153 -1.12 0.40 10.34
N ALA A 154 -1.65 0.32 11.57
CA ALA A 154 -1.27 -0.68 12.57
C ALA A 154 -1.50 -2.12 12.10
N HIS A 155 -0.63 -3.05 12.50
CA HIS A 155 -0.71 -4.48 12.14
C HIS A 155 -2.10 -5.10 12.40
N ARG A 156 -2.75 -4.78 13.51
CA ARG A 156 -4.07 -5.37 13.85
C ARG A 156 -5.24 -4.68 13.17
N GLN A 157 -5.03 -3.60 12.42
CA GLN A 157 -6.10 -2.95 11.68
C GLN A 157 -6.60 -3.89 10.57
N PRO A 158 -7.91 -4.17 10.44
CA PRO A 158 -8.41 -4.99 9.35
C PRO A 158 -8.25 -4.29 7.99
N PRO A 159 -8.12 -5.05 6.88
CA PRO A 159 -8.22 -4.48 5.54
C PRO A 159 -9.56 -3.75 5.34
N PRO A 160 -9.61 -2.72 4.48
CA PRO A 160 -10.87 -2.06 4.11
C PRO A 160 -11.90 -3.06 3.56
N ALA A 161 -13.19 -2.75 3.71
CA ALA A 161 -14.26 -3.62 3.21
C ALA A 161 -14.14 -3.84 1.70
N GLY A 162 -14.24 -5.10 1.26
CA GLY A 162 -14.09 -5.48 -0.15
C GLY A 162 -12.65 -5.53 -0.66
N CYS A 163 -11.66 -5.29 0.21
CA CYS A 163 -10.24 -5.37 -0.12
C CYS A 163 -9.58 -6.57 0.56
N ARG A 164 -8.58 -7.14 -0.10
CA ARG A 164 -7.72 -8.20 0.45
C ARG A 164 -6.31 -7.66 0.67
N LEU A 165 -5.72 -7.94 1.83
CA LEU A 165 -4.30 -7.65 2.06
C LEU A 165 -3.45 -8.54 1.15
N VAL A 166 -2.59 -7.92 0.35
CA VAL A 166 -1.65 -8.63 -0.54
C VAL A 166 -0.26 -8.60 0.06
N ASP A 167 0.28 -7.41 0.32
CA ASP A 167 1.59 -7.29 0.94
C ASP A 167 1.52 -6.37 2.17
N ALA A 168 2.38 -6.63 3.14
CA ALA A 168 2.62 -5.76 4.28
C ALA A 168 4.08 -5.84 4.71
N VAL A 169 4.66 -4.71 5.11
CA VAL A 169 5.98 -4.68 5.74
C VAL A 169 5.99 -3.61 6.83
N GLY A 170 6.28 -4.03 8.07
CA GLY A 170 6.54 -3.11 9.18
C GLY A 170 7.95 -2.53 9.09
N ALA A 171 8.10 -1.24 9.37
CA ALA A 171 9.39 -0.57 9.38
C ALA A 171 9.50 0.34 10.61
N GLY A 172 9.56 1.66 10.40
CA GLY A 172 9.52 2.67 11.45
C GLY A 172 8.11 3.09 11.83
N PRO A 173 7.98 4.02 12.79
CA PRO A 173 6.69 4.54 13.20
C PRO A 173 6.02 5.33 12.08
N GLN A 174 4.70 5.40 12.11
CA GLN A 174 3.98 6.32 11.25
C GLN A 174 4.32 7.76 11.64
N LEU A 175 4.79 8.55 10.66
CA LEU A 175 5.17 9.95 10.85
C LEU A 175 4.04 10.93 10.51
N LEU A 176 3.20 10.58 9.54
CA LEU A 176 2.12 11.43 9.02
C LEU A 176 0.79 10.65 8.99
N PRO A 177 -0.36 11.33 9.18
CA PRO A 177 -0.49 12.75 9.53
C PRO A 177 -0.13 13.05 10.99
N LEU A 178 0.11 12.02 11.81
CA LEU A 178 0.51 12.12 13.21
C LEU A 178 1.71 11.20 13.45
N ASP A 179 2.70 11.71 14.19
CA ASP A 179 3.83 10.92 14.69
C ASP A 179 3.36 10.00 15.83
N THR A 180 3.53 8.70 15.60
CA THR A 180 3.10 7.61 16.49
C THR A 180 4.26 6.91 17.18
N SER A 181 5.49 7.45 17.08
CA SER A 181 6.71 6.85 17.64
C SER A 181 6.61 6.37 19.08
N VAL A 182 5.83 7.06 19.91
CA VAL A 182 5.61 6.65 21.32
C VAL A 182 4.56 5.55 21.43
N ALA A 183 3.44 5.67 20.73
CA ALA A 183 2.36 4.68 20.76
C ALA A 183 2.81 3.32 20.20
N GLU A 184 3.77 3.36 19.27
CA GLU A 184 4.40 2.20 18.64
C GLU A 184 5.64 1.70 19.40
N GLY A 185 5.98 2.29 20.54
CA GLY A 185 7.10 1.85 21.39
C GLY A 185 8.48 2.02 20.74
N PHE A 186 8.66 3.00 19.84
CA PHE A 186 9.98 3.42 19.33
C PHE A 186 10.65 4.46 20.24
N ILE A 187 9.86 5.24 20.97
CA ILE A 187 10.36 6.26 21.91
C ILE A 187 9.71 6.01 23.28
N ASP A 188 10.55 5.85 24.30
CA ASP A 188 10.13 5.87 25.69
C ASP A 188 10.24 7.30 26.24
N ARG A 189 9.12 7.88 26.69
CA ARG A 189 9.09 9.22 27.30
C ARG A 189 9.35 9.20 28.81
N THR A 190 9.44 8.02 29.43
CA THR A 190 9.66 7.89 30.87
C THR A 190 11.14 7.98 31.25
N THR A 191 12.04 7.75 30.31
CA THR A 191 13.45 8.12 30.42
C THR A 191 13.64 9.60 30.09
N THR A 192 13.52 10.47 31.09
CA THR A 192 14.17 11.79 31.02
C THR A 192 15.69 11.55 31.22
N PRO A 193 16.57 12.15 30.40
CA PRO A 193 18.02 12.05 30.61
C PRO A 193 18.46 12.63 31.96
#